data_AF-A0A926G7H3-F1
#
_entry.id   AF-A0A926G7H3-F1
#
_cell.length_a   1.000
_cell.length_b   1.000
_cell.length_c   1.000
_cell.angle_alpha   90.00
_cell.angle_beta   90.00
_cell.angle_gamma   90.00
#
_symmetry.space_group_name_H-M   'P 1'
#
loop_
_entity.id
_entity.type
_entity.pdbx_description
1 polymer ?
#
loop_
_entity_poly.entity_id
_entity_poly.type
_entity_poly.pdbx_seq_one_letter_code
_entity_poly.pdbx_strand_id
1 'polypeptide(L)'
;MNHACYPAKRQASPLFASVPPTTVDETAWDILLALHADQAREISIAQLSSMASVRMTVLETWLASLEARDLITGAAHCRTGELVATLTARGRELLDHYLSATGDLQVGAHH
;
A
#
# COMPACT_ATOMS: atom_id res chain seq x y z
N MET A 1 -25.32 2.70 28.07
CA MET A 1 -23.88 2.63 27.77
C MET A 1 -23.38 1.27 28.19
N ASN A 2 -23.00 0.42 27.24
CA ASN A 2 -21.93 -0.58 27.37
C ASN A 2 -21.69 -1.26 26.01
N HIS A 3 -20.43 -1.18 25.61
CA HIS A 3 -19.81 -1.73 24.41
C HIS A 3 -19.64 -3.26 24.51
N ALA A 4 -19.80 -3.95 23.38
CA ALA A 4 -19.15 -5.24 23.04
C ALA A 4 -19.42 -5.48 21.54
N CYS A 5 -18.57 -5.12 20.57
CA CYS A 5 -17.24 -5.63 20.21
C CYS A 5 -17.16 -7.16 19.97
N TYR A 6 -17.54 -7.55 18.74
CA TYR A 6 -17.20 -8.73 17.92
C TYR A 6 -17.54 -10.16 18.39
N PRO A 7 -17.98 -10.98 17.43
CA PRO A 7 -17.13 -12.10 17.05
C PRO A 7 -16.95 -12.19 15.54
N ALA A 8 -15.70 -12.27 15.07
CA ALA A 8 -15.41 -12.72 13.72
C ALA A 8 -14.26 -13.73 13.77
N LYS A 9 -14.60 -15.00 14.00
CA LYS A 9 -13.76 -16.09 13.52
C LYS A 9 -13.88 -16.09 12.00
N ARG A 10 -12.87 -15.57 11.29
CA ARG A 10 -12.68 -15.90 9.87
C ARG A 10 -11.43 -16.75 9.75
N GLN A 11 -11.67 -17.97 9.29
CA GLN A 11 -10.68 -18.97 8.94
C GLN A 11 -9.57 -18.35 8.09
N ALA A 12 -8.34 -18.63 8.50
CA ALA A 12 -7.18 -18.54 7.63
C ALA A 12 -7.30 -19.63 6.56
N SER A 13 -7.28 -19.22 5.29
CA SER A 13 -6.91 -20.08 4.17
C SER A 13 -5.59 -19.54 3.61
N PRO A 14 -4.51 -20.34 3.55
CA PRO A 14 -3.27 -19.91 2.94
C PRO A 14 -3.40 -20.16 1.43
N LEU A 15 -3.71 -19.11 0.68
CA LEU A 15 -3.42 -19.10 -0.74
C LEU A 15 -2.45 -17.95 -0.95
N PHE A 16 -1.19 -18.33 -1.12
CA PHE A 16 -0.21 -17.58 -1.90
C PHE A 16 -0.77 -17.39 -3.32
N ALA A 17 -1.77 -16.54 -3.44
CA ALA A 17 -2.16 -15.96 -4.70
C ALA A 17 -1.16 -14.84 -4.93
N SER A 18 -0.23 -15.09 -5.86
CA SER A 18 0.42 -14.03 -6.62
C SER A 18 -0.66 -13.03 -7.01
N VAL A 19 -0.71 -11.91 -6.29
CA VAL A 19 -1.71 -10.86 -6.47
C VAL A 19 -1.47 -10.34 -7.89
N PRO A 20 -2.34 -10.62 -8.87
CA PRO A 20 -2.09 -10.17 -10.22
C PRO A 20 -2.09 -8.63 -10.20
N PRO A 21 -1.22 -7.97 -10.97
CA PRO A 21 -1.05 -6.51 -10.94
C PRO A 21 -2.35 -5.73 -11.24
N THR A 22 -3.37 -6.42 -11.77
CA THR A 22 -4.73 -5.93 -12.05
C THR A 22 -5.65 -5.80 -10.83
N THR A 23 -5.21 -6.17 -9.62
CA THR A 23 -6.06 -6.12 -8.40
C THR A 23 -5.74 -4.94 -7.46
N VAL A 24 -4.74 -4.14 -7.84
CA VAL A 24 -4.33 -2.94 -7.13
C VAL A 24 -4.68 -1.77 -8.04
N ASP A 25 -5.58 -0.90 -7.58
CA ASP A 25 -5.94 0.34 -8.28
C ASP A 25 -4.71 1.23 -8.50
N GLU A 26 -4.76 2.09 -9.51
CA GLU A 26 -3.69 3.04 -9.85
C GLU A 26 -3.25 3.87 -8.62
N THR A 27 -4.22 4.39 -7.87
CA THR A 27 -3.94 5.13 -6.62
C THR A 27 -3.21 4.27 -5.58
N ALA A 28 -3.52 2.99 -5.49
CA ALA A 28 -2.86 2.09 -4.55
C ALA A 28 -1.42 1.79 -4.99
N TRP A 29 -1.16 1.73 -6.31
CA TRP A 29 0.20 1.68 -6.85
C TRP A 29 1.00 2.96 -6.54
N ASP A 30 0.40 4.13 -6.74
CA ASP A 30 1.06 5.42 -6.44
C ASP A 30 1.48 5.50 -4.97
N ILE A 31 0.62 5.04 -4.06
CA ILE A 31 0.92 4.99 -2.62
C ILE A 31 2.08 4.02 -2.33
N LEU A 32 2.05 2.81 -2.90
CA LEU A 32 3.12 1.82 -2.69
C LEU A 32 4.47 2.31 -3.25
N LEU A 33 4.46 2.93 -4.43
CA LEU A 33 5.64 3.51 -5.06
C LEU A 33 6.20 4.68 -4.24
N ALA A 34 5.34 5.57 -3.74
CA ALA A 34 5.75 6.67 -2.88
C ALA A 34 6.42 6.16 -1.58
N LEU A 35 5.84 5.15 -0.93
CA LEU A 35 6.42 4.50 0.24
C LEU A 35 7.73 3.75 -0.05
N HIS A 36 7.89 3.23 -1.27
CA HIS A 36 9.12 2.57 -1.70
C HIS A 36 10.26 3.56 -1.96
N ALA A 37 9.93 4.69 -2.59
CA ALA A 37 10.89 5.76 -2.87
C ALA A 37 11.38 6.43 -1.58
N ASP A 38 10.51 6.54 -0.58
CA ASP A 38 10.84 7.12 0.72
C ASP A 38 11.37 6.08 1.73
N GLN A 39 12.59 5.59 1.49
CA GLN A 39 13.25 4.65 2.41
C GLN A 39 13.59 5.27 3.78
N ALA A 40 13.60 6.60 3.88
CA ALA A 40 13.92 7.35 5.09
C ALA A 40 12.71 7.54 6.03
N ARG A 41 11.48 7.24 5.58
CA ARG A 41 10.22 7.43 6.33
C ARG A 41 9.97 8.90 6.71
N GLU A 42 10.36 9.83 5.85
CA GLU A 42 10.17 11.26 6.06
C GLU A 42 8.89 11.79 5.39
N ILE A 43 8.20 10.97 4.59
CA ILE A 43 7.00 11.40 3.89
C ILE A 43 5.82 11.55 4.87
N SER A 44 5.33 12.79 5.00
CA SER A 44 4.12 13.07 5.75
C SER A 44 2.87 12.57 5.03
N ILE A 45 1.78 12.38 5.77
CA ILE A 45 0.49 11.98 5.18
C ILE A 45 -0.02 13.00 4.14
N ALA A 46 0.28 14.29 4.34
CA ALA A 46 -0.10 15.36 3.43
C ALA A 46 0.66 15.26 2.11
N GLN A 47 1.97 15.02 2.17
CA GLN A 47 2.79 14.80 0.97
C GLN A 47 2.34 13.55 0.22
N LEU A 48 2.08 12.44 0.93
CA LEU A 48 1.58 11.22 0.31
C LEU A 48 0.22 11.45 -0.37
N SER A 49 -0.68 12.22 0.24
CA SER A 49 -1.97 12.57 -0.36
C SER A 49 -1.83 13.40 -1.63
N SER A 50 -0.85 14.31 -1.65
CA SER A 50 -0.54 15.12 -2.83
C SER A 50 0.07 14.29 -3.94
N MET A 51 0.96 13.34 -3.61
CA MET A 51 1.61 12.47 -4.60
C MET A 51 0.62 11.51 -5.25
N ALA A 52 -0.27 10.92 -4.46
CA ALA A 52 -1.33 10.04 -4.95
C ALA A 52 -2.56 10.81 -5.50
N SER A 53 -2.51 12.14 -5.55
CA SER A 53 -3.59 13.02 -6.03
C SER A 53 -4.97 12.71 -5.42
N VAL A 54 -5.01 12.37 -4.13
CA VAL A 54 -6.24 12.01 -3.41
C VAL A 54 -6.42 12.84 -2.14
N ARG A 55 -7.68 12.99 -1.72
CA ARG A 55 -7.99 13.62 -0.43
C ARG A 55 -7.51 12.75 0.73
N MET A 56 -7.11 13.36 1.85
CA MET A 56 -6.65 12.63 3.05
C MET A 56 -7.63 11.53 3.52
N THR A 57 -8.94 11.79 3.50
CA THR A 57 -9.95 10.79 3.91
C THR A 57 -9.99 9.56 2.98
N VAL A 58 -9.73 9.78 1.70
CA VAL A 58 -9.63 8.70 0.69
C VAL A 58 -8.30 7.95 0.86
N LEU A 59 -7.21 8.69 1.12
CA LEU A 59 -5.91 8.11 1.42
C LEU A 59 -5.94 7.18 2.64
N GLU A 60 -6.61 7.58 3.73
CA GLU A 60 -6.78 6.73 4.93
C GLU A 60 -7.49 5.42 4.61
N THR A 61 -8.52 5.48 3.75
CA THR A 61 -9.24 4.28 3.30
C THR A 61 -8.32 3.36 2.47
N TRP A 62 -7.48 3.94 1.62
CA TRP A 62 -6.48 3.18 0.86
C TRP A 62 -5.41 2.56 1.76
N LEU A 63 -4.87 3.30 2.72
CA LEU A 63 -3.89 2.78 3.67
C LEU A 63 -4.47 1.62 4.48
N ALA A 64 -5.69 1.75 4.99
CA ALA A 64 -6.37 0.66 5.69
C ALA A 64 -6.59 -0.57 4.79
N SER A 65 -6.93 -0.37 3.52
CA SER A 65 -7.09 -1.45 2.53
C SER A 65 -5.76 -2.15 2.22
N LEU A 66 -4.67 -1.39 2.06
CA LEU A 66 -3.33 -1.91 1.82
C LEU A 66 -2.78 -2.68 3.03
N GLU A 67 -3.04 -2.19 4.24
CA GLU A 67 -2.69 -2.87 5.49
C GLU A 67 -3.50 -4.17 5.66
N ALA A 68 -4.80 -4.15 5.39
CA ALA A 68 -5.64 -5.35 5.39
C ALA A 68 -5.20 -6.42 4.37
N ARG A 69 -4.48 -6.01 3.31
CA ARG A 69 -3.87 -6.88 2.30
C ARG A 69 -2.44 -7.31 2.64
N ASP A 70 -1.91 -6.90 3.78
CA ASP A 70 -0.54 -7.17 4.22
C ASP A 70 0.54 -6.61 3.27
N LEU A 71 0.24 -5.49 2.59
CA LEU A 71 1.20 -4.81 1.69
C LEU A 71 1.98 -3.71 2.41
N ILE A 72 1.37 -3.10 3.41
CA ILE A 72 1.99 -2.13 4.30
C ILE A 72 1.71 -2.53 5.76
N THR A 73 2.53 -2.02 6.67
CA THR A 73 2.29 -2.06 8.11
C THR A 73 2.48 -0.66 8.69
N GLY A 74 1.69 -0.34 9.70
CA GLY A 74 1.78 0.93 10.42
C GLY A 74 0.64 1.87 10.04
N ALA A 75 0.13 2.56 11.05
CA ALA A 75 -1.04 3.43 10.91
C ALA A 75 -0.63 4.87 10.56
N ALA A 76 -1.46 5.52 9.75
CA ALA A 76 -1.54 6.97 9.72
C ALA A 76 -2.01 7.48 11.08
N HIS A 77 -1.22 8.34 11.73
CA HIS A 77 -1.65 8.99 12.96
C HIS A 77 -2.49 10.22 12.63
N CYS A 78 -3.82 10.04 12.59
CA CYS A 78 -4.77 11.10 12.26
C CYS A 78 -4.65 12.34 13.18
N ARG A 79 -4.13 12.18 14.40
CA ARG A 79 -3.93 13.28 15.37
C ARG A 79 -2.66 14.08 15.15
N THR A 80 -1.59 13.45 14.69
CA THR A 80 -0.28 14.11 14.51
C THR A 80 -0.02 14.46 13.04
N GLY A 81 -0.79 13.91 12.11
CA GLY A 81 -0.52 14.01 10.66
C GLY A 81 0.72 13.20 10.25
N GLU A 82 1.25 12.39 11.15
CA GLU A 82 2.44 11.59 10.91
C GLU A 82 2.05 10.28 10.23
N LEU A 83 2.77 9.94 9.17
CA LEU A 83 2.61 8.68 8.47
C LEU A 83 3.72 7.75 8.91
N VAL A 84 3.36 6.65 9.57
CA VAL A 84 4.31 5.60 9.98
C VAL A 84 4.13 4.34 9.11
N ALA A 85 3.50 4.50 7.94
CA ALA A 85 3.28 3.41 7.01
C ALA A 85 4.59 2.96 6.38
N THR A 86 4.83 1.66 6.40
CA THR A 86 6.06 1.05 5.86
C THR A 86 5.69 -0.18 5.07
N LEU A 87 6.42 -0.44 3.98
CA LEU A 87 6.18 -1.65 3.17
C LEU A 87 6.50 -2.91 3.99
N THR A 88 5.64 -3.92 3.88
CA THR A 88 5.95 -5.27 4.36
C THR A 88 6.90 -5.97 3.39
N ALA A 89 7.37 -7.17 3.73
CA ALA A 89 8.11 -8.02 2.78
C ALA A 89 7.27 -8.29 1.52
N ARG A 90 5.99 -8.63 1.71
CA ARG A 90 5.05 -8.91 0.61
C ARG A 90 4.81 -7.69 -0.28
N GLY A 91 4.67 -6.50 0.30
CA GLY A 91 4.53 -5.25 -0.46
C GLY A 91 5.76 -4.94 -1.31
N ARG A 92 6.97 -5.19 -0.79
CA ARG A 92 8.22 -5.06 -1.54
C ARG A 92 8.31 -6.07 -2.68
N GLU A 93 8.06 -7.35 -2.42
CA GLU A 93 8.07 -8.38 -3.47
C GLU A 93 7.10 -8.06 -4.62
N LEU A 94 5.91 -7.53 -4.29
CA LEU A 94 4.93 -7.11 -5.28
C LEU A 94 5.45 -5.96 -6.15
N LEU A 95 6.07 -4.94 -5.53
CA LEU A 95 6.68 -3.81 -6.23
C LEU A 95 7.86 -4.26 -7.10
N ASP A 96 8.74 -5.10 -6.58
CA ASP A 96 9.89 -5.62 -7.32
C ASP A 96 9.44 -6.40 -8.56
N HIS A 97 8.38 -7.21 -8.44
CA HIS A 97 7.81 -7.94 -9.57
C HIS A 97 7.21 -6.98 -10.60
N TYR A 98 6.47 -5.96 -10.17
CA TYR A 98 5.90 -4.93 -11.05
C TYR A 98 7.00 -4.16 -11.78
N LEU A 99 8.01 -3.66 -11.06
CA LEU A 99 9.11 -2.90 -11.62
C LEU A 99 9.92 -3.74 -12.60
N SER A 100 10.20 -5.01 -12.28
CA SER A 100 10.87 -5.93 -13.19
C SER A 100 10.08 -6.15 -14.48
N ALA A 101 8.77 -6.43 -14.36
CA ALA A 101 7.91 -6.64 -15.52
C ALA A 101 7.77 -5.37 -16.41
N THR A 102 7.77 -4.18 -15.80
CA THR A 102 7.76 -2.91 -16.56
C THR A 102 9.13 -2.55 -17.14
N GLY A 103 10.23 -2.98 -16.51
CA GLY A 103 11.59 -2.80 -16.99
C GLY A 103 11.87 -3.62 -18.26
N ASP A 104 11.38 -4.86 -18.32
CA ASP A 104 11.48 -5.71 -19.51
C ASP A 104 10.73 -5.12 -20.72
N LEU A 105 9.65 -4.35 -20.47
CA LEU A 105 8.88 -3.70 -21.53
C LEU A 105 9.65 -2.58 -22.23
N GLN A 106 10.57 -1.89 -21.53
CA GLN A 106 11.38 -0.82 -22.13
C GLN A 106 12.57 -1.34 -22.93
N VAL A 107 13.06 -2.55 -22.63
CA VAL A 107 14.18 -3.16 -23.38
C VAL A 107 13.70 -3.71 -24.73
N GLY A 108 12.42 -4.08 -24.85
CA GLY A 108 11.83 -4.60 -26.10
C GLY A 108 11.39 -3.55 -27.13
N ALA A 109 11.38 -2.25 -26.79
CA ALA A 109 10.91 -1.18 -27.67
C ALA A 109 12.04 -0.50 -28.49
N HIS A 110 13.28 -1.00 -28.38
CA HIS A 110 14.47 -0.43 -29.02
C HIS A 110 15.09 -1.38 -30.07
N HIS A 111 14.27 -2.04 -30.89
CA HIS A 111 14.79 -2.85 -31.99
C HIS A 111 14.00 -2.69 -33.28
#